data_AF-A0A443LUK6-F1
#
_entry.id   AF-A0A443LUK6-F1
#
_cell.length_a   1.000
_cell.length_b   1.000
_cell.length_c   1.000
_cell.angle_alpha   90.00
_cell.angle_beta   90.00
_cell.angle_gamma   90.00
#
_symmetry.space_group_name_H-M   'P 1'
#
loop_
_entity.id
_entity.type
_entity.pdbx_description
1 polymer ?
#
loop_
_entity_poly.entity_id
_entity_poly.type
_entity_poly.pdbx_seq_one_letter_code
_entity_poly.pdbx_strand_id
1 'polypeptide(L)'
;MARGGLRERNKRLRAEQVLDAAELLFRERGYEGTHIEAIAEQALVAPATVYNYFATKPNLLMALALRHVRASLPERRAFLSNLPEEPLQGVIAFESLLARQAMRRLSRECWRVILSAAFLEPEGPASRTGARLNTLILRHYIRLVQRYQETGKIRASVDAPALAEILLGLTTQYFGNFVAAPARPIGSLLDQTERHIGIVLQGVLAEQA
;
A
#
# COMPACT_ATOMS: atom_id res chain seq x y z
N MET A 1 6.67 -34.70 13.54
CA MET A 1 6.23 -33.32 13.26
C MET A 1 6.51 -32.83 11.82
N ALA A 2 6.89 -33.68 10.85
CA ALA A 2 7.30 -33.24 9.50
C ALA A 2 6.16 -33.06 8.45
N ARG A 3 5.02 -33.77 8.60
CA ARG A 3 3.90 -33.71 7.62
C ARG A 3 3.14 -32.37 7.59
N GLY A 4 3.10 -31.64 8.71
CA GLY A 4 2.46 -30.33 8.80
C GLY A 4 3.20 -29.24 7.99
N GLY A 5 4.54 -29.26 8.05
CA GLY A 5 5.37 -28.28 7.35
C GLY A 5 5.33 -28.40 5.83
N LEU A 6 5.31 -29.62 5.28
CA LEU A 6 5.23 -29.84 3.84
C LEU A 6 3.86 -29.42 3.27
N ARG A 7 2.78 -29.72 4.00
CA ARG A 7 1.42 -29.33 3.59
C ARG A 7 1.25 -27.82 3.57
N GLU A 8 1.69 -27.12 4.61
CA GLU A 8 1.63 -25.65 4.66
C GLU A 8 2.53 -24.99 3.60
N ARG A 9 3.71 -25.56 3.35
CA ARG A 9 4.58 -25.09 2.27
C ARG A 9 3.91 -25.22 0.90
N ASN A 10 3.33 -26.38 0.60
CA ASN A 10 2.62 -26.61 -0.67
C ASN A 10 1.39 -25.71 -0.81
N LYS A 11 0.66 -25.49 0.29
CA LYS A 11 -0.46 -24.56 0.35
C LYS A 11 -0.03 -23.13 -0.01
N ARG A 12 1.07 -22.66 0.59
CA ARG A 12 1.64 -21.34 0.30
C ARG A 12 2.12 -21.21 -1.13
N LEU A 13 2.81 -22.22 -1.66
CA LEU A 13 3.28 -22.22 -3.06
C LEU A 13 2.12 -22.07 -4.05
N ARG A 14 1.03 -22.82 -3.83
CA ARG A 14 -0.17 -22.71 -4.68
C ARG A 14 -0.84 -21.34 -4.57
N ALA A 15 -0.90 -20.76 -3.37
CA ALA A 15 -1.44 -19.42 -3.20
C ALA A 15 -0.60 -18.38 -3.97
N GLU A 16 0.73 -18.49 -3.95
CA GLU A 16 1.60 -17.60 -4.74
C GLU A 16 1.41 -17.79 -6.26
N GLN A 17 1.28 -19.03 -6.74
CA GLN A 17 0.97 -19.30 -8.16
C GLN A 17 -0.31 -18.63 -8.62
N VAL A 18 -1.35 -18.65 -7.78
CA VAL A 18 -2.62 -17.96 -8.06
C VAL A 18 -2.44 -16.45 -8.07
N LEU A 19 -1.64 -15.89 -7.16
CA LEU A 19 -1.34 -14.44 -7.15
C LEU A 19 -0.54 -14.00 -8.38
N ASP A 20 0.40 -14.83 -8.85
CA ASP A 20 1.16 -14.56 -10.08
C ASP A 20 0.27 -14.56 -11.32
N ALA A 21 -0.62 -15.55 -11.44
CA ALA A 21 -1.61 -15.62 -12.52
C ALA A 21 -2.56 -14.42 -12.50
N ALA A 22 -3.04 -14.03 -11.32
CA ALA A 22 -3.92 -12.88 -11.15
C ALA A 22 -3.23 -11.56 -11.50
N GLU A 23 -1.98 -11.35 -11.07
CA GLU A 23 -1.21 -10.14 -11.43
C GLU A 23 -1.08 -10.01 -12.95
N LEU A 24 -0.75 -11.12 -13.63
CA LEU A 24 -0.64 -11.14 -15.09
C LEU A 24 -1.97 -10.74 -15.76
N LEU A 25 -3.05 -11.41 -15.40
CA LEU A 25 -4.35 -11.20 -16.02
C LEU A 25 -4.95 -9.82 -15.71
N PHE A 26 -4.80 -9.33 -14.47
CA PHE A 26 -5.24 -7.96 -14.14
C PHE A 26 -4.47 -6.89 -14.93
N ARG A 27 -3.20 -7.13 -15.22
CA ARG A 27 -2.40 -6.22 -16.05
C ARG A 27 -2.81 -6.25 -17.52
N GLU A 28 -3.16 -7.42 -18.04
CA GLU A 28 -3.52 -7.61 -19.47
C GLU A 28 -4.97 -7.23 -19.78
N ARG A 29 -5.90 -7.55 -18.89
CA ARG A 29 -7.35 -7.48 -19.14
C ARG A 29 -8.09 -6.50 -18.23
N GLY A 30 -7.39 -5.87 -17.29
CA GLY A 30 -8.01 -5.08 -16.23
C GLY A 30 -8.66 -5.95 -15.16
N TYR A 31 -9.19 -5.30 -14.13
CA TYR A 31 -9.84 -6.00 -13.02
C TYR A 31 -11.21 -6.57 -13.44
N GLU A 32 -12.07 -5.75 -14.08
CA GLU A 32 -13.39 -6.19 -14.50
C GLU A 32 -13.33 -7.30 -15.55
N GLY A 33 -12.42 -7.19 -16.53
CA GLY A 33 -12.23 -8.18 -17.59
C GLY A 33 -11.59 -9.51 -17.15
N THR A 34 -11.26 -9.66 -15.87
CA THR A 34 -10.64 -10.87 -15.33
C THR A 34 -11.60 -11.65 -14.43
N HIS A 35 -11.80 -12.92 -14.77
CA HIS A 35 -12.62 -13.89 -14.01
C HIS A 35 -11.74 -14.85 -13.20
N ILE A 36 -12.28 -15.40 -12.10
CA ILE A 36 -11.56 -16.34 -11.24
C ILE A 36 -11.21 -17.63 -11.98
N GLU A 37 -12.07 -18.04 -12.90
CA GLU A 37 -11.91 -19.23 -13.74
C GLU A 37 -10.69 -19.10 -14.64
N ALA A 38 -10.49 -17.92 -15.25
CA ALA A 38 -9.30 -17.63 -16.07
C ALA A 38 -8.02 -17.60 -15.22
N ILE A 39 -8.09 -17.05 -13.99
CA ILE A 39 -6.96 -17.08 -13.05
C ILE A 39 -6.62 -18.52 -12.67
N ALA A 40 -7.62 -19.35 -12.40
CA ALA A 40 -7.45 -20.74 -12.01
C ALA A 40 -6.80 -21.55 -13.14
N GLU A 41 -7.28 -21.37 -14.37
CA GLU A 41 -6.69 -21.97 -15.58
C GLU A 41 -5.23 -21.56 -15.75
N GLN A 42 -4.94 -20.25 -15.68
CA GLN A 42 -3.58 -19.72 -15.81
C GLN A 42 -2.64 -20.22 -14.69
N ALA A 43 -3.17 -20.44 -13.48
CA ALA A 43 -2.42 -20.97 -12.34
C ALA A 43 -2.35 -22.51 -12.33
N LEU A 44 -2.96 -23.20 -13.30
CA LEU A 44 -3.07 -24.67 -13.36
C LEU A 44 -3.70 -25.28 -12.10
N VAL A 45 -4.76 -24.66 -11.59
CA VAL A 45 -5.55 -25.13 -10.44
C VAL A 45 -7.03 -25.17 -10.76
N ALA A 46 -7.82 -25.92 -9.99
CA ALA A 46 -9.28 -25.85 -10.10
C ALA A 46 -9.81 -24.50 -9.56
N PRO A 47 -10.90 -23.92 -10.11
CA PRO A 47 -11.50 -22.69 -9.59
C PRO A 47 -11.83 -22.74 -8.10
N ALA A 48 -12.33 -23.88 -7.62
CA ALA A 48 -12.57 -24.13 -6.20
C ALA A 48 -11.30 -23.94 -5.33
N THR A 49 -10.11 -24.20 -5.86
CA THR A 49 -8.84 -23.96 -5.15
C THR A 49 -8.60 -22.46 -4.95
N VAL A 50 -8.91 -21.63 -5.95
CA VAL A 50 -8.80 -20.15 -5.82
C VAL A 50 -9.78 -19.64 -4.78
N TYR A 51 -11.05 -20.08 -4.86
CA TYR A 51 -12.08 -19.73 -3.87
C TYR A 51 -11.71 -20.21 -2.46
N ASN A 52 -11.09 -21.38 -2.30
CA ASN A 52 -10.63 -21.86 -0.99
C ASN A 52 -9.53 -20.97 -0.38
N TYR A 53 -8.69 -20.32 -1.20
CA TYR A 53 -7.64 -19.44 -0.70
C TYR A 53 -8.12 -18.01 -0.44
N PHE A 54 -8.95 -17.48 -1.32
CA PHE A 54 -9.26 -16.06 -1.33
C PHE A 54 -10.75 -15.76 -1.15
N ALA A 55 -11.64 -16.73 -1.30
CA ALA A 55 -13.10 -16.61 -1.24
C ALA A 55 -13.73 -15.71 -2.31
N THR A 56 -13.13 -14.57 -2.65
CA THR A 56 -13.67 -13.61 -3.63
C THR A 56 -12.53 -12.96 -4.43
N LYS A 57 -12.85 -12.40 -5.61
CA LYS A 57 -11.91 -11.64 -6.45
C LYS A 57 -11.35 -10.39 -5.73
N PRO A 58 -12.14 -9.58 -4.98
CA PRO A 58 -11.61 -8.49 -4.14
C PRO A 58 -10.61 -8.95 -3.08
N ASN A 59 -10.87 -10.07 -2.40
CA ASN A 59 -9.95 -10.62 -1.39
C ASN A 59 -8.63 -11.07 -2.02
N LEU A 60 -8.68 -11.69 -3.20
CA LEU A 60 -7.49 -12.05 -3.98
C LEU A 60 -6.68 -10.78 -4.33
N LEU A 61 -7.36 -9.74 -4.82
CA LEU A 61 -6.71 -8.48 -5.19
C LEU A 61 -6.07 -7.79 -3.98
N MET A 62 -6.75 -7.78 -2.83
CA MET A 62 -6.20 -7.24 -1.59
C MET A 62 -4.96 -8.02 -1.11
N ALA A 63 -4.97 -9.36 -1.23
CA ALA A 63 -3.80 -10.18 -0.93
C ALA A 63 -2.62 -9.86 -1.87
N LEU A 64 -2.90 -9.65 -3.16
CA LEU A 64 -1.89 -9.22 -4.13
C LEU A 64 -1.31 -7.83 -3.79
N ALA A 65 -2.15 -6.87 -3.40
CA ALA A 65 -1.71 -5.54 -2.95
C ALA A 65 -0.78 -5.63 -1.73
N LEU A 66 -1.15 -6.45 -0.73
CA LEU A 66 -0.30 -6.68 0.44
C LEU A 66 1.04 -7.34 0.06
N ARG A 67 1.05 -8.27 -0.91
CA ARG A 67 2.29 -8.87 -1.44
C ARG A 67 3.21 -7.80 -2.03
N HIS A 68 2.69 -6.88 -2.84
CA HIS A 68 3.47 -5.79 -3.43
C HIS A 68 4.01 -4.80 -2.39
N VAL A 69 3.21 -4.46 -1.38
CA VAL A 69 3.67 -3.63 -0.26
C VAL A 69 4.83 -4.30 0.48
N ARG A 70 4.74 -5.61 0.74
CA ARG A 70 5.82 -6.39 1.38
C ARG A 70 7.08 -6.44 0.52
N ALA A 71 6.94 -6.65 -0.78
CA ALA A 71 8.07 -6.67 -1.71
C ALA A 71 8.79 -5.31 -1.80
N SER A 72 8.07 -4.22 -1.52
CA SER A 72 8.59 -2.85 -1.57
C SER A 72 9.26 -2.38 -0.26
N LEU A 73 9.20 -3.18 0.81
CA LEU A 73 9.76 -2.82 2.12
C LEU A 73 11.28 -2.52 2.10
N PRO A 74 12.13 -3.26 1.35
CA PRO A 74 13.55 -2.94 1.29
C PRO A 74 13.82 -1.54 0.71
N GLU A 75 13.11 -1.15 -0.35
CA GLU A 75 13.23 0.17 -0.99
C GLU A 75 12.81 1.29 -0.02
N ARG A 76 11.72 1.08 0.73
CA ARG A 76 11.28 2.04 1.77
C ARG A 76 12.26 2.15 2.92
N ARG A 77 12.83 1.03 3.37
CA ARG A 77 13.84 1.03 4.43
C ARG A 77 15.08 1.80 3.99
N ALA A 78 15.55 1.56 2.77
CA ALA A 78 16.69 2.28 2.20
C ALA A 78 16.41 3.80 2.13
N PHE A 79 15.20 4.19 1.71
CA PHE A 79 14.78 5.59 1.71
C PHE A 79 14.81 6.20 3.11
N LEU A 80 14.23 5.54 4.11
CA LEU A 80 14.23 6.01 5.50
C LEU A 80 15.63 6.06 6.14
N SER A 81 16.59 5.31 5.59
CA SER A 81 18.01 5.38 5.98
C SER A 81 18.70 6.63 5.44
N ASN A 82 18.22 7.22 4.35
CA ASN A 82 18.83 8.35 3.65
C ASN A 82 17.76 9.41 3.28
N LEU A 83 17.17 10.01 4.31
CA LEU A 83 16.14 11.04 4.14
C LEU A 83 16.76 12.37 3.67
N PRO A 84 16.05 13.14 2.82
CA PRO A 84 16.35 14.55 2.60
C PRO A 84 16.44 15.30 3.94
N GLU A 85 17.33 16.30 4.01
CA GLU A 85 17.53 17.05 5.25
C GLU A 85 16.28 17.85 5.66
N GLU A 86 15.59 18.42 4.68
CA GLU A 86 14.38 19.21 4.90
C GLU A 86 13.15 18.29 5.02
N PRO A 87 12.37 18.37 6.12
CA PRO A 87 11.25 17.47 6.38
C PRO A 87 10.17 17.44 5.31
N LEU A 88 9.75 18.58 4.76
CA LEU A 88 8.72 18.63 3.72
C LEU A 88 9.17 17.88 2.48
N GLN A 89 10.38 18.13 1.99
CA GLN A 89 10.98 17.42 0.86
C GLN A 89 11.07 15.92 1.11
N GLY A 90 11.44 15.50 2.32
CA GLY A 90 11.49 14.08 2.65
C GLY A 90 10.14 13.40 2.67
N VAL A 91 9.11 14.07 3.23
CA VAL A 91 7.75 13.55 3.20
C VAL A 91 7.25 13.47 1.75
N ILE A 92 7.44 14.51 0.93
CA ILE A 92 7.00 14.51 -0.48
C ILE A 92 7.75 13.49 -1.33
N ALA A 93 9.05 13.30 -1.09
CA ALA A 93 9.81 12.25 -1.74
C ALA A 93 9.32 10.85 -1.31
N PHE A 94 8.89 10.69 -0.06
CA PHE A 94 8.30 9.44 0.42
C PHE A 94 6.92 9.19 -0.21
N GLU A 95 6.06 10.22 -0.31
CA GLU A 95 4.77 10.16 -1.03
C GLU A 95 4.96 9.73 -2.48
N SER A 96 5.92 10.34 -3.18
CA SER A 96 6.28 10.00 -4.56
C SER A 96 6.77 8.56 -4.67
N LEU A 97 7.58 8.08 -3.72
CA LEU A 97 7.99 6.68 -3.65
C LEU A 97 6.78 5.74 -3.50
N LEU A 98 5.88 6.02 -2.55
CA LEU A 98 4.69 5.20 -2.31
C LEU A 98 3.77 5.17 -3.53
N ALA A 99 3.51 6.32 -4.15
CA ALA A 99 2.65 6.41 -5.34
C ALA A 99 3.25 5.65 -6.53
N ARG A 100 4.57 5.76 -6.78
CA ARG A 100 5.26 4.97 -7.81
C ARG A 100 5.18 3.46 -7.52
N GLN A 101 5.35 3.05 -6.28
CA GLN A 101 5.25 1.65 -5.88
C GLN A 101 3.83 1.10 -6.05
N ALA A 102 2.81 1.88 -5.67
CA ALA A 102 1.40 1.51 -5.81
C ALA A 102 1.02 1.30 -7.29
N MET A 103 1.48 2.18 -8.17
CA MET A 103 1.15 2.15 -9.60
C MET A 103 2.07 1.26 -10.44
N ARG A 104 3.08 0.60 -9.84
CA ARG A 104 4.08 -0.21 -10.56
C ARG A 104 3.48 -1.47 -11.19
N ARG A 105 2.51 -2.10 -10.53
CA ARG A 105 1.95 -3.41 -10.91
C ARG A 105 0.42 -3.46 -10.96
N LEU A 106 -0.25 -2.52 -10.31
CA LEU A 106 -1.71 -2.47 -10.24
C LEU A 106 -2.24 -1.21 -10.93
N SER A 107 -3.37 -1.35 -11.61
CA SER A 107 -4.06 -0.25 -12.27
C SER A 107 -4.84 0.63 -11.27
N ARG A 108 -5.29 1.81 -11.72
CA ARG A 108 -6.19 2.66 -10.91
C ARG A 108 -7.49 1.94 -10.58
N GLU A 109 -8.01 1.16 -11.53
CA GLU A 109 -9.17 0.32 -11.35
C GLU A 109 -8.98 -0.67 -10.19
N CYS A 110 -7.85 -1.37 -10.14
CA CYS A 110 -7.52 -2.25 -9.02
C CYS A 110 -7.51 -1.46 -7.69
N TRP A 111 -6.87 -0.29 -7.66
CA TRP A 111 -6.82 0.52 -6.45
C TRP A 111 -8.18 1.06 -6.00
N ARG A 112 -9.09 1.39 -6.93
CA ARG A 112 -10.47 1.76 -6.57
C ARG A 112 -11.17 0.63 -5.83
N VAL A 113 -11.01 -0.62 -6.30
CA VAL A 113 -11.58 -1.80 -5.63
C VAL A 113 -10.93 -2.05 -4.27
N ILE A 114 -9.60 -1.94 -4.18
CA ILE A 114 -8.86 -2.12 -2.92
C ILE A 114 -9.32 -1.10 -1.87
N LEU A 115 -9.44 0.17 -2.26
CA LEU A 115 -9.83 1.25 -1.35
C LEU A 115 -11.31 1.16 -0.96
N SER A 116 -12.19 0.69 -1.84
CA SER A 116 -13.62 0.54 -1.52
C SER A 116 -13.93 -0.71 -0.69
N ALA A 117 -13.13 -1.78 -0.80
CA ALA A 117 -13.42 -3.07 -0.19
C ALA A 117 -13.63 -3.01 1.33
N ALA A 118 -12.88 -2.17 2.04
CA ALA A 118 -13.02 -2.02 3.49
C ALA A 118 -14.35 -1.37 3.91
N PHE A 119 -14.95 -0.54 3.04
CA PHE A 119 -16.24 0.10 3.29
C PHE A 119 -17.42 -0.83 2.99
N LEU A 120 -17.26 -1.71 2.00
CA LEU A 120 -18.29 -2.65 1.57
C LEU A 120 -18.39 -3.87 2.49
N GLU A 121 -17.25 -4.36 3.00
CA GLU A 121 -17.19 -5.52 3.89
C GLU A 121 -16.32 -5.22 5.14
N PRO A 122 -16.80 -4.43 6.11
CA PRO A 122 -16.00 -3.99 7.27
C PRO A 122 -15.38 -5.14 8.08
N GLU A 123 -16.07 -6.28 8.16
CA GLU A 123 -15.61 -7.50 8.84
C GLU A 123 -15.11 -8.58 7.86
N GLY A 124 -14.97 -8.24 6.58
CA GLY A 124 -14.52 -9.16 5.53
C GLY A 124 -13.00 -9.43 5.57
N PRO A 125 -12.54 -10.49 4.89
CA PRO A 125 -11.12 -10.76 4.74
C PRO A 125 -10.34 -9.61 4.07
N ALA A 126 -10.94 -8.92 3.11
CA ALA A 126 -10.36 -7.74 2.47
C ALA A 126 -10.14 -6.60 3.47
N SER A 127 -11.13 -6.26 4.29
CA SER A 127 -10.98 -5.23 5.34
C SER A 127 -9.84 -5.55 6.31
N ARG A 128 -9.79 -6.78 6.85
CA ARG A 128 -8.69 -7.21 7.74
C ARG A 128 -7.32 -7.14 7.06
N THR A 129 -7.24 -7.49 5.79
CA THR A 129 -5.98 -7.46 5.03
C THR A 129 -5.58 -6.02 4.68
N GLY A 130 -6.56 -5.16 4.36
CA GLY A 130 -6.38 -3.73 4.16
C GLY A 130 -5.91 -3.04 5.43
N ALA A 131 -6.46 -3.37 6.59
CA ALA A 131 -5.99 -2.88 7.89
C ALA A 131 -4.52 -3.24 8.13
N ARG A 132 -4.10 -4.47 7.82
CA ARG A 132 -2.69 -4.88 7.89
C ARG A 132 -1.81 -4.09 6.94
N LEU A 133 -2.27 -3.84 5.71
CA LEU A 133 -1.57 -2.99 4.74
C LEU A 133 -1.39 -1.58 5.32
N ASN A 134 -2.48 -0.98 5.84
CA ASN A 134 -2.48 0.35 6.45
C ASN A 134 -1.49 0.43 7.62
N THR A 135 -1.50 -0.55 8.54
CA THR A 135 -0.54 -0.62 9.65
C THR A 135 0.91 -0.68 9.16
N LEU A 136 1.18 -1.40 8.07
CA LEU A 136 2.53 -1.43 7.50
C LEU A 136 2.94 -0.06 6.97
N ILE A 137 2.05 0.66 6.28
CA ILE A 137 2.35 2.03 5.80
C ILE A 137 2.56 2.98 6.98
N LEU A 138 1.65 2.97 7.96
CA LEU A 138 1.71 3.82 9.16
C LEU A 138 3.05 3.69 9.89
N ARG A 139 3.56 2.47 10.06
CA ARG A 139 4.88 2.24 10.69
C ARG A 139 6.03 2.92 9.95
N HIS A 140 5.95 3.07 8.62
CA HIS A 140 6.98 3.80 7.89
C HIS A 140 6.87 5.31 8.13
N TYR A 141 5.67 5.87 8.20
CA TYR A 141 5.48 7.28 8.59
C TYR A 141 5.95 7.56 10.01
N ILE A 142 5.62 6.68 10.96
CA ILE A 142 6.14 6.79 12.34
C ILE A 142 7.67 6.81 12.32
N ARG A 143 8.29 5.89 11.58
CA ARG A 143 9.75 5.85 11.49
C ARG A 143 10.32 7.09 10.79
N LEU A 144 9.66 7.62 9.77
CA LEU A 144 10.07 8.85 9.09
C LEU A 144 10.05 10.04 10.07
N VAL A 145 8.96 10.21 10.82
CA VAL A 145 8.84 11.29 11.82
C VAL A 145 9.92 11.16 12.90
N GLN A 146 10.09 9.95 13.45
CA GLN A 146 11.13 9.68 14.45
C GLN A 146 12.54 10.02 13.94
N ARG A 147 12.83 9.75 12.67
CA ARG A 147 14.13 10.05 12.07
C ARG A 147 14.39 11.56 11.97
N TYR A 148 13.35 12.35 11.72
CA TYR A 148 13.45 13.81 11.79
C TYR A 148 13.49 14.35 13.23
N GLN A 149 12.93 13.64 14.21
CA GLN A 149 13.11 13.98 15.62
C GLN A 149 14.54 13.68 16.09
N GLU A 150 15.10 12.54 15.69
CA GLU A 150 16.50 12.14 15.98
C GLU A 150 17.51 13.19 15.48
N THR A 151 17.21 13.87 14.36
CA THR A 151 18.06 14.94 13.79
C THR A 151 17.65 16.36 14.20
N GLY A 152 16.68 16.48 15.11
CA GLY A 152 16.21 17.78 15.62
C GLY A 152 15.42 18.63 14.62
N LYS A 153 15.01 18.08 13.47
CA LYS A 153 14.24 18.80 12.44
C LYS A 153 12.73 18.85 12.74
N ILE A 154 12.21 17.85 13.45
CA ILE A 154 10.86 17.87 14.05
C ILE A 154 11.01 17.90 15.58
N ARG A 155 10.17 18.68 16.28
CA ARG A 155 10.24 18.80 17.74
C ARG A 155 9.98 17.45 18.42
N ALA A 156 10.77 17.14 19.45
CA ALA A 156 10.65 15.90 20.21
C ALA A 156 9.33 15.80 21.01
N SER A 157 8.67 16.92 21.30
CA SER A 157 7.37 16.96 22.00
C SER A 157 6.18 16.55 21.13
N VAL A 158 6.37 16.41 19.81
CA VAL A 158 5.32 16.01 18.88
C VAL A 158 5.09 14.51 18.98
N ASP A 159 3.84 14.10 19.16
CA ASP A 159 3.43 12.69 19.11
C ASP A 159 3.63 12.15 17.69
N ALA A 160 4.67 11.31 17.51
CA ALA A 160 5.03 10.76 16.22
C ALA A 160 3.96 9.84 15.60
N PRO A 161 3.34 8.90 16.36
CA PRO A 161 2.12 8.22 15.93
C PRO A 161 1.02 9.15 15.42
N ALA A 162 0.64 10.19 16.18
CA ALA A 162 -0.44 11.08 15.78
C ALA A 162 -0.11 11.86 14.49
N LEU A 163 1.11 12.38 14.37
CA LEU A 163 1.54 13.04 13.13
C LEU A 163 1.56 12.06 11.94
N ALA A 164 2.01 10.82 12.16
CA ALA A 164 2.02 9.79 11.12
C ALA A 164 0.61 9.41 10.64
N GLU A 165 -0.38 9.38 11.53
CA GLU A 165 -1.78 9.15 11.18
C GLU A 165 -2.35 10.29 10.32
N ILE A 166 -2.04 11.55 10.67
CA ILE A 166 -2.43 12.72 9.88
C ILE A 166 -1.83 12.64 8.47
N LEU A 167 -0.53 12.39 8.38
CA LEU A 167 0.18 12.27 7.08
C LEU A 167 -0.44 11.14 6.24
N LEU A 168 -0.62 9.95 6.82
CA LEU A 168 -1.24 8.82 6.13
C LEU A 168 -2.69 9.09 5.70
N GLY A 169 -3.44 9.87 6.49
CA GLY A 169 -4.78 10.32 6.14
C GLY A 169 -4.78 11.18 4.88
N LEU A 170 -3.86 12.14 4.79
CA LEU A 170 -3.66 12.95 3.58
C LEU A 170 -3.26 12.08 2.39
N THR A 171 -2.30 11.17 2.57
CA THR A 171 -1.85 10.22 1.52
C THR A 171 -3.03 9.44 0.96
N THR A 172 -3.83 8.82 1.84
CA THR A 172 -4.98 7.99 1.47
C THR A 172 -6.02 8.82 0.70
N GLN A 173 -6.34 10.02 1.20
CA GLN A 173 -7.31 10.92 0.59
C GLN A 173 -6.88 11.32 -0.83
N TYR A 174 -5.64 11.79 -0.99
CA TYR A 174 -5.14 12.25 -2.28
C TYR A 174 -4.95 11.11 -3.27
N PHE A 175 -4.43 9.97 -2.81
CA PHE A 175 -4.28 8.80 -3.65
C PHE A 175 -5.65 8.27 -4.11
N GLY A 176 -6.63 8.23 -3.21
CA GLY A 176 -8.02 7.91 -3.55
C GLY A 176 -8.59 8.80 -4.64
N ASN A 177 -8.43 10.13 -4.50
CA ASN A 177 -8.85 11.09 -5.53
C ASN A 177 -8.11 10.91 -6.86
N PHE A 178 -6.83 10.58 -6.82
CA PHE A 178 -6.02 10.31 -8.01
C PHE A 178 -6.50 9.06 -8.77
N VAL A 179 -6.80 7.97 -8.07
CA VAL A 179 -7.29 6.74 -8.72
C VAL A 179 -8.74 6.84 -9.16
N ALA A 180 -9.54 7.71 -8.52
CA ALA A 180 -10.92 8.00 -8.92
C ALA A 180 -10.99 8.91 -10.17
N ALA A 181 -10.05 9.84 -10.35
CA ALA A 181 -10.05 10.78 -11.46
C ALA A 181 -9.56 10.15 -12.78
N PRO A 182 -10.31 10.26 -13.89
CA PRO A 182 -9.82 9.84 -15.20
C PRO A 182 -8.66 10.72 -15.66
N ALA A 183 -7.58 10.10 -16.17
CA ALA A 183 -6.42 10.74 -16.81
C ALA A 183 -5.61 11.79 -16.00
N ARG A 184 -5.81 11.94 -14.68
CA ARG A 184 -5.01 12.87 -13.87
C ARG A 184 -3.52 12.46 -13.79
N PRO A 185 -2.52 13.30 -14.10
CA PRO A 185 -1.11 12.92 -13.96
C PRO A 185 -0.71 12.68 -12.50
N ILE A 186 0.26 11.79 -12.26
CA ILE A 186 0.77 11.52 -10.91
C ILE A 186 1.41 12.76 -10.27
N GLY A 187 1.97 13.69 -11.05
CA GLY A 187 2.51 14.96 -10.53
C GLY A 187 1.46 15.80 -9.79
N SER A 188 0.23 15.83 -10.29
CA SER A 188 -0.86 16.59 -9.66
C SER A 188 -1.29 16.06 -8.29
N LEU A 189 -0.98 14.79 -7.98
CA LEU A 189 -1.12 14.23 -6.64
C LEU A 189 -0.15 14.94 -5.69
N LEU A 190 1.12 15.05 -6.11
CA LEU A 190 2.20 15.57 -5.28
C LEU A 190 2.03 17.07 -4.99
N ASP A 191 1.62 17.87 -5.98
CA ASP A 191 1.41 19.31 -5.79
C ASP A 191 0.37 19.63 -4.70
N GLN A 192 -0.72 18.84 -4.66
CA GLN A 192 -1.77 19.02 -3.65
C GLN A 192 -1.32 18.54 -2.28
N THR A 193 -0.66 17.39 -2.26
CA THR A 193 -0.09 16.81 -1.04
C THR A 193 0.93 17.75 -0.41
N GLU A 194 1.81 18.37 -1.20
CA GLU A 194 2.82 19.33 -0.74
C GLU A 194 2.21 20.50 0.01
N ARG A 195 1.15 21.11 -0.52
CA ARG A 195 0.49 22.23 0.13
C ARG A 195 -0.04 21.87 1.52
N HIS A 196 -0.75 20.75 1.65
CA HIS A 196 -1.37 20.38 2.93
C HIS A 196 -0.34 19.82 3.92
N ILE A 197 0.63 19.04 3.45
CA ILE A 197 1.72 18.57 4.30
C ILE A 197 2.57 19.75 4.79
N GLY A 198 2.81 20.76 3.95
CA GLY A 198 3.50 21.99 4.36
C GLY A 198 2.81 22.70 5.53
N ILE A 199 1.48 22.85 5.48
CA ILE A 199 0.68 23.43 6.58
C ILE A 199 0.82 22.59 7.86
N VAL A 200 0.71 21.27 7.75
CA VAL A 200 0.86 20.36 8.90
C VAL A 200 2.27 20.48 9.49
N LEU A 201 3.30 20.55 8.65
CA LEU A 201 4.69 20.59 9.08
C LEU A 201 5.08 21.93 9.72
N GLN A 202 4.59 23.07 9.23
CA GLN A 202 4.83 24.39 9.84
C GLN A 202 4.52 24.40 11.34
N GLY A 203 3.46 23.70 11.76
CA GLY A 203 3.07 23.59 13.15
C GLY A 203 3.97 22.72 14.02
N VAL A 204 4.91 21.93 13.46
CA VAL A 204 5.69 20.90 14.18
C VAL A 204 7.22 20.99 14.00
N LEU A 205 7.72 21.81 13.07
CA LEU A 205 9.16 22.03 12.86
C LEU A 205 9.83 22.61 14.12
N ALA A 206 11.09 22.25 14.35
CA ALA A 206 11.88 22.90 15.39
C ALA A 206 12.12 24.37 15.01
N GLU A 207 12.11 25.26 15.99
CA GLU A 207 12.57 26.64 15.78
C GLU A 207 14.05 26.58 15.36
N GLN A 208 14.41 27.33 14.32
CA GLN A 208 15.82 27.47 13.94
C GLN A 208 16.53 28.16 15.11
N ALA A 209 17.40 27.43 15.80
CA ALA A 209 18.29 27.98 16.82
C ALA A 209 19.35 28.89 16.18
#